data_AF-A0A3L6LW03-F1
#
_entry.id   AF-A0A3L6LW03-F1
#
_cell.length_a   1.000
_cell.length_b   1.000
_cell.length_c   1.000
_cell.angle_alpha   90.00
_cell.angle_beta   90.00
_cell.angle_gamma   90.00
#
_symmetry.space_group_name_H-M   'P 1'
#
loop_
_entity.id
_entity.type
_entity.pdbx_description
1 polymer ?
#
loop_
_entity_poly.entity_id
_entity_poly.type
_entity_poly.pdbx_seq_one_letter_code
_entity_poly.pdbx_strand_id
1 'polypeptide(L)'
;MRSLSILGLLLISLNSHAAPLSPPAQRGEAFFHQRFAVNDKMPACTACHTDNPLKPGQHAITGKTIQPLAVSANGERFSDPAKVEKWFGRNCKEVVGRACTADEKADFVAYMREVR
;
A
#
# COMPACT_ATOMS: atom_id res chain seq x y z
N MET A 1 44.20 7.88 -42.97
CA MET A 1 43.00 8.38 -43.67
C MET A 1 42.14 7.19 -44.10
N ARG A 2 40.87 7.17 -43.65
CA ARG A 2 39.68 6.45 -44.16
C ARG A 2 39.67 4.90 -44.23
N SER A 3 38.93 4.29 -43.30
CA SER A 3 37.62 3.61 -43.54
C SER A 3 37.22 2.86 -42.26
N LEU A 4 36.11 3.21 -41.59
CA LEU A 4 34.80 2.57 -41.74
C LEU A 4 34.88 1.03 -41.62
N SER A 5 34.09 0.32 -40.82
CA SER A 5 33.01 0.67 -39.90
C SER A 5 32.37 -0.68 -39.47
N ILE A 6 31.63 -0.65 -38.37
CA ILE A 6 30.45 -1.49 -38.08
C ILE A 6 30.75 -2.92 -37.56
N LEU A 7 30.60 -3.13 -36.25
CA LEU A 7 29.36 -3.62 -35.61
C LEU A 7 29.08 -5.08 -36.02
N GLY A 8 29.29 -6.09 -35.16
CA GLY A 8 28.59 -6.20 -33.88
C GLY A 8 27.19 -6.76 -34.10
N LEU A 9 27.08 -7.98 -34.65
CA LEU A 9 25.83 -8.76 -34.65
C LEU A 9 25.96 -9.90 -33.64
N LEU A 10 25.89 -9.55 -32.35
CA LEU A 10 25.38 -10.48 -31.34
C LEU A 10 23.89 -10.14 -31.20
N LEU A 11 23.04 -10.96 -31.81
CA LEU A 11 21.60 -10.95 -31.55
C LEU A 11 21.39 -11.45 -30.12
N ILE A 12 21.42 -10.53 -29.16
CA ILE A 12 20.93 -10.80 -27.81
C ILE A 12 19.41 -10.78 -27.92
N SER A 13 18.78 -11.95 -27.85
CA SER A 13 17.34 -12.06 -27.61
C SER A 13 17.00 -11.27 -26.35
N LEU A 14 16.27 -10.16 -26.49
CA LEU A 14 15.62 -9.51 -25.37
C LEU A 14 14.50 -10.44 -24.89
N ASN A 15 14.81 -11.31 -23.93
CA ASN A 15 13.80 -11.88 -23.07
C ASN A 15 13.27 -10.75 -22.18
N SER A 16 12.20 -10.09 -22.64
CA SER A 16 11.36 -9.25 -21.80
C SER A 16 10.70 -10.14 -20.75
N HIS A 17 11.39 -10.39 -19.63
CA HIS A 17 10.75 -10.92 -18.44
C HIS A 17 9.90 -9.78 -17.88
N ALA A 18 8.61 -9.75 -18.23
CA ALA A 18 7.64 -9.07 -17.38
C ALA A 18 7.77 -9.70 -16.00
N ALA A 19 8.23 -8.93 -15.01
CA ALA A 19 8.24 -9.40 -13.63
C ALA A 19 6.81 -9.86 -13.29
N PRO A 20 6.62 -11.04 -12.68
CA PRO A 20 5.29 -11.46 -12.27
C PRO A 20 4.71 -10.38 -11.35
N LEU A 21 3.53 -9.87 -11.72
CA LEU A 21 2.81 -8.90 -10.91
C LEU A 21 2.44 -9.57 -9.58
N SER A 22 2.96 -9.09 -8.45
CA SER A 22 2.61 -9.60 -7.12
C SER A 22 1.09 -9.55 -6.90
N PRO A 23 0.46 -10.51 -6.19
CA PRO A 23 -0.96 -10.48 -5.91
C PRO A 23 -1.43 -9.20 -5.20
N PRO A 24 -2.69 -8.74 -5.41
CA PRO A 24 -3.22 -7.51 -4.81
C PRO A 24 -3.06 -7.43 -3.29
N ALA A 25 -3.41 -8.49 -2.55
CA ALA A 25 -3.27 -8.50 -1.10
C ALA A 25 -1.80 -8.40 -0.65
N GLN A 26 -0.85 -8.99 -1.39
CA GLN A 26 0.58 -8.88 -1.09
C GLN A 26 1.09 -7.46 -1.33
N ARG A 27 0.63 -6.79 -2.40
CA ARG A 27 0.93 -5.36 -2.63
C ARG A 27 0.30 -4.48 -1.55
N GLY A 28 -0.91 -4.81 -1.12
CA GLY A 28 -1.62 -4.11 -0.05
C GLY A 28 -0.94 -4.23 1.31
N GLU A 29 -0.40 -5.41 1.63
CA GLU A 29 0.42 -5.64 2.82
C GLU A 29 1.69 -4.78 2.78
N ALA A 30 2.43 -4.83 1.66
CA ALA A 30 3.62 -4.02 1.49
C ALA A 30 3.31 -2.51 1.61
N PHE A 31 2.20 -2.05 1.01
CA PHE A 31 1.74 -0.67 1.11
C PHE A 31 1.36 -0.29 2.55
N PHE A 32 0.69 -1.17 3.30
CA PHE A 32 0.31 -0.94 4.69
C PHE A 32 1.53 -0.80 5.61
N HIS A 33 2.57 -1.61 5.41
CA HIS A 33 3.80 -1.56 6.20
C HIS A 33 4.84 -0.56 5.70
N GLN A 34 4.63 0.05 4.52
CA GLN A 34 5.55 1.03 3.98
C GLN A 34 5.68 2.25 4.90
N ARG A 35 6.94 2.62 5.19
CA ARG A 35 7.28 3.87 5.85
C ARG A 35 7.41 4.98 4.81
N PHE A 36 6.43 5.88 4.76
CA PHE A 36 6.39 7.04 3.87
C PHE A 36 7.12 8.26 4.45
N ALA A 37 7.13 8.39 5.78
CA ALA A 37 7.84 9.45 6.50
C ALA A 37 7.53 10.91 6.04
N VAL A 38 6.32 11.15 5.54
CA VAL A 38 5.84 12.51 5.21
C VAL A 38 5.51 13.31 6.49
N ASN A 39 5.16 12.60 7.57
CA ASN A 39 4.86 13.13 8.89
C ASN A 39 5.62 12.34 9.96
N ASP A 40 6.45 12.99 10.76
CA ASP A 40 7.26 12.33 11.80
C ASP A 40 6.43 11.60 12.85
N LYS A 41 5.22 12.11 13.15
CA LYS A 41 4.32 11.50 14.13
C LYS A 41 3.53 10.33 13.56
N MET A 42 3.33 10.29 12.24
CA MET A 42 2.54 9.27 11.54
C MET A 42 3.27 8.82 10.26
N PRO A 43 4.47 8.23 10.39
CA PRO A 43 5.34 7.96 9.24
C PRO A 43 4.89 6.75 8.41
N ALA A 44 3.91 5.97 8.88
CA ALA A 44 3.35 4.77 8.25
C ALA A 44 1.90 4.55 8.73
N CYS A 45 1.14 3.72 8.03
CA CYS A 45 -0.21 3.32 8.45
C CYS A 45 -0.20 2.64 9.84
N THR A 46 0.87 1.89 10.11
CA THR A 46 1.07 1.15 11.36
C THR A 46 1.23 2.04 12.59
N ALA A 47 1.55 3.33 12.41
CA ALA A 47 1.65 4.30 13.51
C ALA A 47 0.33 4.43 14.30
N CYS A 48 -0.82 4.22 13.63
CA CYS A 48 -2.13 4.22 14.27
C CYS A 48 -2.77 2.83 14.35
N HIS A 49 -2.40 1.91 13.44
CA HIS A 49 -3.09 0.64 13.25
C HIS A 49 -2.31 -0.59 13.70
N THR A 50 -1.12 -0.40 14.30
CA THR A 50 -0.14 -1.46 14.63
C THR A 50 0.37 -2.19 13.38
N ASP A 51 1.36 -3.06 13.53
CA ASP A 51 1.84 -3.90 12.44
C ASP A 51 0.85 -5.04 12.12
N ASN A 52 -0.06 -5.37 13.04
CA ASN A 52 -1.04 -6.43 12.88
C ASN A 52 -2.47 -5.86 12.76
N PRO A 53 -3.08 -5.83 11.57
CA PRO A 53 -4.41 -5.23 11.36
C PRO A 53 -5.56 -6.00 12.04
N LEU A 54 -5.30 -7.20 12.60
CA LEU A 54 -6.23 -7.98 13.41
C LEU A 54 -6.37 -7.43 14.83
N LYS A 55 -5.45 -6.57 15.27
CA LYS A 55 -5.43 -5.99 16.61
C LYS A 55 -6.03 -4.58 16.61
N PRO A 56 -6.63 -4.15 17.74
CA PRO A 56 -7.01 -2.76 17.90
C PRO A 56 -5.75 -1.89 17.88
N GLY A 57 -5.83 -0.77 17.18
CA GLY A 57 -4.82 0.27 17.19
C GLY A 57 -5.20 1.44 18.09
N GLN A 58 -4.41 2.50 18.03
CA GLN A 58 -4.63 3.73 18.77
C GLN A 58 -4.13 4.90 17.93
N HIS A 59 -4.93 5.97 17.83
CA HIS A 59 -4.53 7.14 17.09
C HIS A 59 -3.28 7.78 17.71
N ALA A 60 -2.19 7.90 16.93
CA ALA A 60 -0.86 8.31 17.41
C ALA A 60 -0.85 9.65 18.17
N ILE A 61 -1.75 10.57 17.81
CA ILE A 61 -1.86 11.89 18.47
C ILE A 61 -2.85 11.93 19.64
N THR A 62 -4.06 11.40 19.46
CA THR A 62 -5.17 11.61 20.40
C THR A 62 -5.31 10.49 21.42
N GLY A 63 -4.62 9.36 21.24
CA GLY A 63 -4.77 8.20 22.11
C GLY A 63 -6.11 7.47 21.96
N LYS A 64 -6.96 7.88 21.01
CA LYS A 64 -8.25 7.23 20.80
C LYS A 64 -8.07 5.82 20.24
N THR A 65 -8.70 4.83 20.88
CA THR A 65 -8.73 3.44 20.39
C THR A 65 -9.36 3.35 19.01
N ILE A 66 -8.74 2.56 18.14
CA ILE A 66 -9.20 2.26 16.79
C ILE A 66 -9.46 0.75 16.72
N GLN A 67 -10.69 0.36 16.38
CA GLN A 67 -11.04 -1.05 16.19
C GLN A 67 -10.16 -1.70 15.09
N PRO A 68 -9.98 -3.03 15.07
CA PRO A 68 -9.22 -3.73 14.03
C PRO A 68 -9.63 -3.31 12.62
N LEU A 69 -8.66 -3.27 11.70
CA LEU A 69 -8.89 -2.97 10.28
C LEU A 69 -9.27 -4.22 9.48
N ALA A 70 -8.72 -5.37 9.86
CA ALA A 70 -8.99 -6.63 9.20
C ALA A 70 -10.47 -7.00 9.34
N VAL A 71 -11.10 -7.39 8.23
CA VAL A 71 -12.53 -7.74 8.19
C VAL A 71 -12.81 -9.00 9.02
N SER A 72 -11.86 -9.94 9.07
CA SER A 72 -11.93 -11.15 9.90
C SER A 72 -12.05 -10.85 11.41
N ALA A 73 -11.49 -9.72 11.88
CA ALA A 73 -11.58 -9.28 13.27
C ALA A 73 -12.65 -8.20 13.51
N ASN A 74 -13.12 -7.53 12.46
CA ASN A 74 -14.16 -6.50 12.52
C ASN A 74 -14.98 -6.46 11.21
N GLY A 75 -16.11 -7.17 11.20
CA GLY A 75 -16.98 -7.31 10.03
C GLY A 75 -17.67 -6.01 9.56
N GLU A 76 -17.66 -4.94 10.37
CA GLU A 76 -18.18 -3.64 9.96
C GLU A 76 -17.22 -2.86 9.04
N ARG A 77 -15.98 -3.33 8.87
CA ARG A 77 -15.00 -2.66 8.03
C ARG A 77 -15.41 -2.73 6.55
N PHE A 78 -15.28 -1.59 5.88
CA PHE A 78 -15.60 -1.41 4.46
C PHE A 78 -17.07 -1.60 4.04
N SER A 79 -18.02 -1.58 4.98
CA SER A 79 -19.45 -1.71 4.70
C SER A 79 -20.14 -0.41 4.25
N ASP A 80 -19.58 0.75 4.60
CA ASP A 80 -20.09 2.08 4.22
C ASP A 80 -19.08 2.76 3.27
N PRO A 81 -19.39 2.86 1.96
CA PRO A 81 -18.51 3.46 0.97
C PRO A 81 -18.18 4.93 1.26
N ALA A 82 -19.12 5.72 1.80
CA ALA A 82 -18.89 7.12 2.10
C ALA A 82 -17.91 7.28 3.28
N LYS A 83 -18.04 6.42 4.30
CA LYS A 83 -17.08 6.36 5.41
C LYS A 83 -15.70 5.92 4.94
N VAL A 84 -15.62 4.92 4.05
CA VAL A 84 -14.35 4.45 3.45
C VAL A 84 -13.65 5.57 2.70
N GLU A 85 -14.34 6.24 1.78
CA GLU A 85 -13.75 7.31 0.97
C GLU A 85 -13.33 8.51 1.82
N LYS A 86 -14.12 8.88 2.83
CA LYS A 86 -13.73 9.90 3.81
C LYS A 86 -12.40 9.57 4.50
N TRP A 87 -12.22 8.33 4.96
CA TRP A 87 -11.02 7.94 5.69
C TRP A 87 -9.82 7.74 4.78
N PHE A 88 -9.98 7.20 3.57
CA PHE A 88 -8.90 7.18 2.59
C PHE A 88 -8.44 8.60 2.24
N GLY A 89 -9.37 9.54 2.02
CA GLY A 89 -9.02 10.93 1.72
C GLY A 89 -8.16 11.60 2.81
N ARG A 90 -8.44 11.32 4.09
CA ARG A 90 -7.68 11.85 5.23
C ARG A 90 -6.36 11.12 5.43
N ASN A 91 -6.43 9.79 5.58
CA ASN A 91 -5.30 8.98 5.99
C ASN A 91 -4.22 8.94 4.91
N CYS A 92 -4.60 8.86 3.62
CA CYS A 92 -3.63 8.91 2.53
C CYS A 92 -2.90 10.27 2.51
N LYS A 93 -3.63 11.38 2.68
CA LYS A 93 -3.00 12.70 2.73
C LYS A 93 -2.04 12.83 3.91
N GLU A 94 -2.40 12.30 5.07
CA GLU A 94 -1.59 12.38 6.30
C GLU A 94 -0.34 11.49 6.27
N VAL A 95 -0.48 10.25 5.78
CA VAL A 95 0.60 9.24 5.81
C VAL A 95 1.41 9.26 4.52
N VAL A 96 0.74 9.24 3.36
CA VAL A 96 1.36 9.12 2.03
C VAL A 96 1.70 10.50 1.44
N GLY A 97 1.12 11.58 1.97
CA GLY A 97 1.33 12.95 1.48
C GLY A 97 0.54 13.31 0.22
N ARG A 98 -0.30 12.40 -0.27
CA ARG A 98 -1.15 12.59 -1.46
C ARG A 98 -2.41 11.73 -1.35
N ALA A 99 -3.34 11.89 -2.30
CA ALA A 99 -4.40 10.91 -2.47
C ALA A 99 -3.80 9.55 -2.86
N CYS A 100 -4.33 8.47 -2.27
CA CYS A 100 -4.04 7.13 -2.76
C CYS A 100 -4.69 6.93 -4.13
N THR A 101 -4.03 6.19 -5.01
CA THR A 101 -4.57 5.78 -6.30
C THR A 101 -5.70 4.76 -6.12
N ALA A 102 -6.46 4.50 -7.19
CA ALA A 102 -7.48 3.45 -7.17
C ALA A 102 -6.87 2.06 -6.85
N ASP A 103 -5.70 1.77 -7.43
CA ASP A 103 -5.00 0.50 -7.23
C ASP A 103 -4.48 0.36 -5.79
N GLU A 104 -3.89 1.42 -5.21
CA GLU A 104 -3.44 1.40 -3.81
C GLU A 104 -4.60 1.13 -2.84
N LYS A 105 -5.76 1.75 -3.08
CA LYS A 105 -6.97 1.48 -2.28
C LYS A 105 -7.46 0.05 -2.46
N ALA A 106 -7.50 -0.45 -3.70
CA ALA A 106 -7.96 -1.80 -4.00
C ALA A 106 -7.06 -2.85 -3.36
N ASP A 107 -5.74 -2.68 -3.47
CA ASP A 107 -4.74 -3.56 -2.88
C ASP A 107 -4.82 -3.55 -1.35
N PHE A 108 -4.93 -2.36 -0.74
CA PHE A 108 -5.14 -2.23 0.70
C PHE A 108 -6.41 -2.96 1.17
N VAL A 109 -7.53 -2.79 0.48
CA VAL A 109 -8.79 -3.46 0.83
C VAL A 109 -8.66 -4.97 0.65
N ALA A 110 -8.01 -5.45 -0.42
CA ALA A 110 -7.75 -6.87 -0.62
C ALA A 110 -6.98 -7.46 0.57
N TYR A 111 -5.89 -6.80 0.99
CA TYR A 111 -5.13 -7.22 2.18
C TYR A 111 -6.01 -7.29 3.43
N MET A 112 -6.80 -6.25 3.72
CA MET A 112 -7.65 -6.21 4.91
C MET A 112 -8.79 -7.24 4.90
N ARG A 113 -9.19 -7.73 3.73
CA ARG A 113 -10.19 -8.80 3.59
C ARG A 113 -9.60 -10.20 3.71
N GLU A 114 -8.32 -10.36 3.40
CA GLU A 114 -7.67 -11.68 3.31
C GLU A 114 -6.83 -12.03 4.54
N VAL A 115 -6.30 -11.04 5.27
CA VAL A 115 -5.48 -11.24 6.47
C VAL A 115 -6.28 -11.93 7.61
N ARG A 116 -5.66 -12.92 8.26
CA ARG A 116 -6.27 -13.76 9.31
C ARG A 116 -5.27 -14.10 10.41
#